data_AF-A0A654BGL3-F1
#
_entry.id   AF-A0A654BGL3-F1
#
_cell.length_a   1.000
_cell.length_b   1.000
_cell.length_c   1.000
_cell.angle_alpha   90.00
_cell.angle_beta   90.00
_cell.angle_gamma   90.00
#
_symmetry.space_group_name_H-M   'P 1'
#
loop_
_entity.id
_entity.type
_entity.pdbx_description
1 polymer ?
#
loop_
_entity_poly.entity_id
_entity_poly.type
_entity_poly.pdbx_seq_one_letter_code
_entity_poly.pdbx_strand_id
1 'polypeptide(L)'
;MGDDEQAIRELVETWMSATKAGDAATVLDLMSDDVVFMVPGAEPFGKEAFAAALKGLGTMTIEGRSDIHELSVLGDIAWLRNRIEMTATAPDGKAIRRSGYTLTILRKEADGRWRLSRDANLLTTQD
;
A
#
# COMPACT_ATOMS: atom_id res chain seq x y z
N MET A 1 19.61 11.49 -3.92
CA MET A 1 18.59 10.48 -4.23
C MET A 1 18.59 10.30 -5.73
N GLY A 2 18.58 9.06 -6.21
CA GLY A 2 18.41 8.80 -7.64
C GLY A 2 16.95 9.04 -8.06
N ASP A 3 16.71 9.27 -9.35
CA ASP A 3 15.37 9.48 -9.92
C ASP A 3 14.40 8.35 -9.54
N ASP A 4 14.90 7.11 -9.43
CA ASP A 4 14.12 5.96 -9.01
C ASP A 4 13.72 5.97 -7.54
N GLU A 5 14.60 6.40 -6.63
CA GLU A 5 14.23 6.53 -5.22
C GLU A 5 13.15 7.59 -5.03
N GLN A 6 13.23 8.69 -5.79
CA GLN A 6 12.23 9.74 -5.77
C GLN A 6 10.88 9.24 -6.31
N ALA A 7 10.88 8.56 -7.47
CA ALA A 7 9.66 7.98 -8.04
C ALA A 7 8.98 6.97 -7.11
N ILE A 8 9.76 6.18 -6.36
CA ILE A 8 9.22 5.22 -5.39
C ILE A 8 8.60 5.93 -4.17
N ARG A 9 9.21 7.02 -3.68
CA ARG A 9 8.62 7.82 -2.60
C ARG A 9 7.31 8.47 -3.03
N GLU A 10 7.28 9.02 -4.25
CA GLU A 10 6.06 9.56 -4.85
C GLU A 10 4.97 8.50 -5.03
N LEU A 11 5.35 7.27 -5.38
CA LEU A 11 4.41 6.14 -5.43
C LEU A 11 3.78 5.89 -4.05
N VAL A 12 4.57 5.88 -2.98
CA VAL A 12 4.07 5.67 -1.61
C VAL A 12 3.16 6.83 -1.17
N GLU A 13 3.52 8.07 -1.49
CA GLU A 13 2.70 9.24 -1.22
C GLU A 13 1.37 9.21 -2.00
N THR A 14 1.43 8.85 -3.28
CA THR A 14 0.25 8.71 -4.15
C THR A 14 -0.65 7.59 -3.66
N TRP A 15 -0.08 6.45 -3.24
CA TRP A 15 -0.84 5.36 -2.63
C TRP A 15 -1.64 5.84 -1.42
N MET A 16 -0.99 6.56 -0.51
CA MET A 16 -1.62 7.08 0.70
C MET A 16 -2.72 8.10 0.38
N SER A 17 -2.45 9.06 -0.51
CA SER A 17 -3.43 10.09 -0.87
C SER A 17 -4.63 9.50 -1.61
N ALA A 18 -4.41 8.60 -2.57
CA ALA A 18 -5.48 7.92 -3.30
C ALA A 18 -6.33 7.04 -2.38
N THR A 19 -5.71 6.32 -1.44
CA THR A 19 -6.43 5.52 -0.44
C THR A 19 -7.34 6.39 0.43
N LYS A 20 -6.85 7.54 0.92
CA LYS A 20 -7.65 8.50 1.70
C LYS A 20 -8.81 9.10 0.89
N ALA A 21 -8.59 9.36 -0.39
CA ALA A 21 -9.60 9.90 -1.30
C ALA A 21 -10.62 8.85 -1.77
N GLY A 22 -10.41 7.57 -1.46
CA GLY A 22 -11.24 6.48 -2.00
C GLY A 22 -11.03 6.23 -3.50
N ASP A 23 -9.92 6.72 -4.08
CA ASP A 23 -9.59 6.55 -5.49
C ASP A 23 -8.96 5.17 -5.74
N ALA A 24 -9.85 4.17 -5.83
CA ALA A 24 -9.46 2.80 -6.09
C ALA A 24 -8.77 2.62 -7.45
N ALA A 25 -9.09 3.43 -8.46
CA ALA A 25 -8.49 3.30 -9.78
C ALA A 25 -7.00 3.65 -9.74
N THR A 26 -6.65 4.75 -9.09
CA THR A 26 -5.25 5.14 -8.88
C THR A 26 -4.51 4.11 -8.06
N VAL A 27 -5.07 3.63 -6.93
CA VAL A 27 -4.42 2.61 -6.10
C VAL A 27 -4.14 1.32 -6.89
N LEU A 28 -5.07 0.88 -7.73
CA LEU A 28 -4.89 -0.34 -8.55
C LEU A 28 -3.87 -0.16 -9.68
N ASP A 29 -3.71 1.04 -10.24
CA ASP A 29 -2.71 1.33 -11.27
C ASP A 29 -1.26 1.32 -10.72
N LEU A 30 -1.10 1.57 -9.41
CA LEU A 30 0.19 1.46 -8.70
C LEU A 30 0.61 0.02 -8.40
N MET A 31 -0.21 -0.98 -8.74
CA MET A 31 0.10 -2.40 -8.55
C MET A 31 0.39 -3.09 -9.87
N SER A 32 1.40 -3.95 -9.87
CA SER A 32 1.60 -4.92 -10.96
C SER A 32 0.39 -5.87 -11.02
N ASP A 33 0.14 -6.45 -12.20
CA ASP A 33 -1.00 -7.36 -12.37
C ASP A 33 -0.81 -8.69 -11.63
N ASP A 34 0.45 -9.11 -11.43
CA ASP A 34 0.82 -10.31 -10.66
C ASP A 34 1.08 -10.02 -9.17
N VAL A 35 0.58 -8.91 -8.65
CA VAL A 35 0.80 -8.52 -7.25
C VAL A 35 0.32 -9.58 -6.26
N VAL A 36 1.09 -9.80 -5.20
CA VAL A 36 0.70 -10.67 -4.08
C VAL A 36 0.82 -9.92 -2.76
N PHE A 37 -0.28 -9.89 -2.01
CA PHE A 37 -0.35 -9.35 -0.66
C PHE A 37 -0.39 -10.50 0.37
N MET A 38 0.30 -10.30 1.48
CA MET A 38 0.27 -11.18 2.65
C MET A 38 -0.06 -10.35 3.89
N VAL A 39 -1.02 -10.83 4.69
CA VAL A 39 -1.45 -10.20 5.94
C VAL A 39 -1.53 -11.25 7.05
N PRO A 40 -1.41 -10.87 8.34
CA PRO A 40 -1.54 -11.80 9.44
C PRO A 40 -2.87 -12.56 9.42
N GLY A 41 -2.79 -13.89 9.52
CA GLY A 41 -3.95 -14.76 9.72
C GLY A 41 -4.80 -15.06 8.47
N ALA A 42 -4.35 -14.68 7.27
CA ALA A 42 -5.02 -15.00 6.01
C ALA A 42 -4.05 -15.57 4.98
N GLU A 43 -4.59 -16.35 4.04
CA GLU A 43 -3.85 -16.79 2.85
C GLU A 43 -3.47 -15.60 1.94
N PRO A 44 -2.37 -15.69 1.18
CA PRO A 44 -1.99 -14.65 0.23
C PRO A 44 -3.07 -14.39 -0.83
N PHE A 45 -3.18 -13.15 -1.30
CA PHE A 45 -4.19 -12.75 -2.27
C PHE A 45 -3.66 -11.74 -3.29
N GLY A 46 -4.32 -11.69 -4.45
CA GLY A 46 -3.91 -10.87 -5.59
C GLY A 46 -4.74 -9.60 -5.79
N LYS A 47 -4.47 -8.89 -6.90
CA LYS A 47 -5.06 -7.60 -7.28
C LYS A 47 -6.59 -7.57 -7.26
N GLU A 48 -7.24 -8.63 -7.77
CA GLU A 48 -8.71 -8.71 -7.84
C GLU A 48 -9.34 -8.75 -6.45
N ALA A 49 -8.82 -9.59 -5.56
CA ALA A 49 -9.29 -9.69 -4.18
C ALA A 49 -9.02 -8.38 -3.41
N PHE A 50 -7.87 -7.74 -3.66
CA PHE A 50 -7.57 -6.41 -3.10
C PHE A 50 -8.58 -5.36 -3.58
N ALA A 51 -8.91 -5.34 -4.87
CA ALA A 51 -9.90 -4.42 -5.44
C ALA A 51 -11.30 -4.63 -4.83
N ALA A 52 -11.70 -5.88 -4.60
CA ALA A 52 -12.96 -6.20 -3.93
C ALA A 52 -12.96 -5.70 -2.47
N ALA A 53 -11.85 -5.85 -1.75
CA ALA A 53 -11.70 -5.36 -0.38
C ALA A 53 -11.78 -3.82 -0.30
N LEU A 54 -11.13 -3.10 -1.24
CA LEU A 54 -11.23 -1.64 -1.32
C LEU A 54 -12.67 -1.17 -1.51
N LYS A 55 -13.44 -1.81 -2.40
CA LYS A 55 -14.87 -1.50 -2.59
C LYS A 55 -15.68 -1.72 -1.31
N GLY A 56 -15.31 -2.73 -0.52
CA GLY A 56 -15.91 -3.02 0.78
C GLY A 56 -15.73 -1.92 1.83
N LEU A 57 -14.73 -1.04 1.68
CA LEU A 57 -14.54 0.11 2.56
C LEU A 57 -15.65 1.16 2.40
N GLY A 58 -16.38 1.16 1.27
CA GLY A 58 -17.62 1.92 1.09
C GLY A 58 -17.53 3.38 1.51
N THR A 59 -18.26 3.73 2.59
CA THR A 59 -18.36 5.09 3.14
C THR A 59 -17.45 5.33 4.35
N MET A 60 -16.51 4.43 4.62
CA MET A 60 -15.53 4.63 5.69
C MET A 60 -14.55 5.73 5.33
N THR A 61 -14.30 6.64 6.27
CA THR A 61 -13.22 7.63 6.14
C THR A 61 -11.92 6.98 6.56
N ILE A 62 -10.94 6.97 5.65
CA ILE A 62 -9.60 6.45 5.92
C ILE A 62 -8.65 7.62 6.16
N GLU A 63 -7.97 7.60 7.29
CA GLU A 63 -6.81 8.43 7.57
C GLU A 63 -5.58 7.56 7.78
N GLY A 64 -4.41 8.12 7.52
CA GLY A 64 -3.17 7.40 7.77
C GLY A 64 -1.93 8.16 7.37
N ARG A 65 -0.78 7.59 7.73
CA ARG A 65 0.55 8.07 7.36
C ARG A 65 1.47 6.89 7.10
N SER A 66 2.43 7.13 6.23
CA SER A 66 3.51 6.22 5.88
C SER A 66 4.83 6.85 6.30
N ASP A 67 5.75 6.05 6.81
CA ASP A 67 7.09 6.47 7.20
C ASP A 67 8.11 5.45 6.65
N ILE A 68 8.80 5.83 5.57
CA ILE A 68 9.76 4.96 4.90
C ILE A 68 11.05 4.92 5.72
N HIS A 69 11.29 3.80 6.39
CA HIS A 69 12.49 3.60 7.21
C HIS A 69 13.68 3.16 6.36
N GLU A 70 13.43 2.47 5.25
CA GLU A 70 14.48 1.88 4.42
C GLU A 70 13.98 1.74 2.99
N LEU A 71 14.86 2.05 2.03
CA LEU A 71 14.61 1.92 0.61
C LEU A 71 15.92 1.55 -0.08
N SER A 72 15.88 0.58 -0.97
CA SER A 72 17.02 0.19 -1.80
C SER A 72 16.55 -0.17 -3.20
N VAL A 73 17.25 0.36 -4.19
CA VAL A 73 17.00 0.12 -5.62
C VAL A 73 18.11 -0.77 -6.19
N LEU A 74 17.72 -1.82 -6.89
CA LEU A 74 18.55 -2.88 -7.45
C LEU A 74 18.15 -3.09 -8.91
N GLY A 75 18.56 -2.17 -9.79
CA GLY A 75 18.11 -2.16 -11.18
C GLY A 75 16.61 -1.90 -11.27
N ASP A 76 15.87 -2.80 -11.90
CA ASP A 76 14.41 -2.69 -12.09
C ASP A 76 13.61 -3.27 -10.91
N ILE A 77 14.27 -3.64 -9.82
CA ILE A 77 13.64 -4.08 -8.57
C ILE A 77 14.02 -3.11 -7.46
N ALA A 78 13.08 -2.83 -6.57
CA ALA A 78 13.36 -2.13 -5.32
C ALA A 78 12.65 -2.82 -4.18
N TRP A 79 13.15 -2.63 -2.96
CA TRP A 79 12.43 -3.00 -1.76
C TRP A 79 12.42 -1.83 -0.79
N LEU A 80 11.35 -1.75 0.00
CA LEU A 80 11.26 -0.81 1.10
C LEU A 80 10.70 -1.46 2.36
N ARG A 81 11.18 -0.97 3.50
CA ARG A 81 10.58 -1.19 4.80
C ARG A 81 9.95 0.11 5.27
N ASN A 82 8.67 0.02 5.60
CA ASN A 82 7.83 1.16 5.89
C ASN A 82 7.07 0.92 7.19
N ARG A 83 6.78 1.98 7.94
CA ARG A 83 5.83 1.94 9.05
C ARG A 83 4.56 2.68 8.64
N ILE A 84 3.42 2.00 8.74
CA ILE A 84 2.12 2.58 8.42
C ILE A 84 1.29 2.68 9.69
N GLU A 85 0.62 3.81 9.84
CA GLU A 85 -0.44 4.03 10.82
C GLU A 85 -1.70 4.42 10.06
N MET A 86 -2.82 3.77 10.38
CA MET A 86 -4.08 3.97 9.70
C MET A 86 -5.24 3.98 10.70
N THR A 87 -6.22 4.83 10.46
CA THR A 87 -7.51 4.84 11.15
C THR A 87 -8.61 4.76 10.10
N ALA A 88 -9.49 3.77 10.23
CA ALA A 88 -10.68 3.65 9.40
C ALA A 88 -11.92 3.95 10.27
N THR A 89 -12.68 4.98 9.92
CA THR A 89 -13.83 5.47 10.69
C THR A 89 -15.11 5.24 9.92
N ALA A 90 -16.05 4.48 10.50
CA ALA A 90 -17.38 4.26 9.93
C ALA A 90 -18.28 5.51 10.11
N PRO A 91 -19.37 5.64 9.33
CA PRO A 91 -20.31 6.77 9.45
C PRO A 91 -20.96 6.91 10.82
N ASP A 92 -21.05 5.83 11.60
CA ASP A 92 -21.56 5.84 12.98
C ASP A 92 -20.51 6.33 14.01
N GLY A 93 -19.33 6.73 13.55
CA GLY A 93 -18.23 7.24 14.36
C GLY A 93 -17.31 6.17 14.95
N LYS A 94 -17.60 4.88 14.76
CA LYS A 94 -16.70 3.81 15.23
C LYS A 94 -15.43 3.79 14.38
N ALA A 95 -14.28 3.80 15.05
CA ALA A 95 -12.98 3.80 14.41
C ALA A 95 -12.20 2.53 14.74
N ILE A 96 -11.53 1.97 13.72
CA ILE A 96 -10.55 0.91 13.87
C ILE A 96 -9.19 1.50 13.56
N ARG A 97 -8.25 1.40 14.49
CA ARG A 97 -6.86 1.82 14.31
C ARG A 97 -6.00 0.60 14.04
N ARG A 98 -5.12 0.72 13.04
CA ARG A 98 -4.11 -0.29 12.74
C ARG A 98 -2.75 0.36 12.60
N SER A 99 -1.72 -0.31 13.07
CA SER A 99 -0.34 0.11 12.81
C SER A 99 0.58 -1.09 12.70
N GLY A 100 1.70 -0.91 12.00
CA GLY A 100 2.69 -1.95 11.84
C GLY A 100 3.69 -1.62 10.74
N TYR A 101 4.56 -2.58 10.48
CA TYR A 101 5.53 -2.49 9.39
C TYR A 101 5.01 -3.15 8.13
N THR A 102 5.53 -2.71 6.98
CA THR A 102 5.45 -3.46 5.74
C THR A 102 6.84 -3.77 5.22
N LEU A 103 6.95 -4.88 4.50
CA LEU A 103 8.06 -5.13 3.60
C LEU A 103 7.49 -5.27 2.18
N THR A 104 7.88 -4.34 1.32
CA THR A 104 7.28 -4.19 0.00
C THR A 104 8.36 -4.33 -1.06
N ILE A 105 8.11 -5.15 -2.09
CA ILE A 105 8.94 -5.28 -3.28
C ILE A 105 8.22 -4.57 -4.43
N LEU A 106 8.93 -3.65 -5.07
CA LEU A 106 8.51 -2.91 -6.24
C LEU A 106 9.28 -3.40 -7.47
N ARG A 107 8.63 -3.36 -8.62
CA ARG A 107 9.23 -3.63 -9.92
C ARG A 107 8.97 -2.47 -10.86
N LYS A 108 9.99 -2.06 -11.60
CA LYS A 108 9.87 -1.13 -12.72
C LYS A 108 9.36 -1.93 -13.92
N GLU A 109 8.18 -1.59 -14.39
CA GLU A 109 7.55 -2.29 -15.51
C GLU A 109 8.07 -1.76 -16.85
N ALA A 110 7.69 -2.42 -17.96
CA ALA A 110 8.14 -2.07 -19.31
C ALA A 110 7.77 -0.64 -19.76
N ASP A 111 6.77 -0.02 -19.13
CA ASP A 111 6.39 1.39 -19.33
C ASP A 111 7.24 2.38 -18.51
N GLY A 112 8.27 1.88 -17.82
CA GLY A 112 9.19 2.67 -16.99
C GLY A 112 8.62 3.05 -15.63
N ARG A 113 7.39 2.65 -15.30
CA ARG A 113 6.75 3.00 -14.03
C ARG A 113 7.02 1.94 -12.96
N TRP A 114 7.36 2.39 -11.76
CA TRP A 114 7.42 1.54 -10.58
C TRP A 114 6.03 1.10 -10.17
N ARG A 115 5.89 -0.18 -9.82
CA ARG A 115 4.64 -0.76 -9.30
C ARG A 115 4.91 -1.73 -8.17
N LEU A 116 3.97 -1.83 -7.24
CA LEU A 116 3.99 -2.78 -6.15
C LEU A 116 3.78 -4.19 -6.69
N SER A 117 4.71 -5.10 -6.36
CA SER A 117 4.71 -6.50 -6.82
C SER A 117 4.50 -7.48 -5.70
N ARG A 118 5.12 -7.30 -4.53
CA ARG A 118 4.90 -8.14 -3.36
C ARG A 118 4.79 -7.25 -2.14
N ASP A 119 3.90 -7.59 -1.23
CA ASP A 119 3.77 -6.84 0.00
C ASP A 119 3.42 -7.76 1.17
N ALA A 120 4.26 -7.71 2.21
CA ALA A 120 3.97 -8.29 3.51
C ALA A 120 3.53 -7.15 4.43
N ASN A 121 2.23 -7.04 4.66
CA ASN A 121 1.63 -6.00 5.48
C ASN A 121 1.35 -6.52 6.88
N LEU A 122 2.16 -6.12 7.86
CA LEU A 122 2.14 -6.64 9.23
C LEU A 122 1.29 -5.75 10.15
N LEU A 123 0.37 -4.96 9.59
CA LEU A 123 -0.47 -4.07 10.38
C LEU A 123 -1.40 -4.88 11.27
N THR A 124 -1.41 -4.53 12.55
CA THR A 124 -2.29 -5.13 13.56
C THR A 124 -3.17 -4.05 14.16
N THR A 125 -4.35 -4.46 14.62
CA THR A 125 -5.25 -3.58 15.38
C THR A 125 -4.50 -3.06 16.61
N GLN A 126 -4.61 -1.75 16.84
CA GLN A 126 -4.10 -1.12 18.04
C GLN A 126 -5.21 -1.10 19.09
N ASP A 127 -4.84 -1.34 20.35
CA ASP A 127 -5.72 -1.22 21.51
C ASP A 127 -6.07 0.25 21.84
#